data_AF-I3UMQ8-F1
#
_entry.id   AF-I3UMQ8-F1
#
_cell.length_a   1.000
_cell.length_b   1.000
_cell.length_c   1.000
_cell.angle_alpha   90.00
_cell.angle_beta   90.00
_cell.angle_gamma   90.00
#
_symmetry.space_group_name_H-M   'P 1'
#
loop_
_entity.id
_entity.type
_entity.pdbx_description
1 polymer ?
#
loop_
_entity_poly.entity_id
_entity_poly.type
_entity_poly.pdbx_seq_one_letter_code
_entity_poly.pdbx_strand_id
1 'polypeptide(L)'
;VKTFQGPPHGIQVERDKLNKYGRGLLGCTIKPKLGLSAKNYGRAVYECLRGGLDFTKDDKNVNSQPFLRWRDRFLFVAEACYKAQAETGEIKGHYLNTTAA
;
A
#
# COMPACT_ATOMS: atom_id res chain seq x y z
N VAL A 1 -2.62 9.38 29.42
CA VAL A 1 -3.10 9.67 28.04
C VAL A 1 -2.41 10.90 27.45
N LYS A 2 -2.42 12.08 28.11
CA LYS A 2 -1.85 13.33 27.55
C LYS A 2 -0.32 13.34 27.27
N THR A 3 0.40 12.32 27.72
CA THR A 3 1.85 12.15 27.52
C THR A 3 2.18 11.22 26.33
N PHE A 4 1.17 10.72 25.62
CA PHE A 4 1.34 9.90 24.43
C PHE A 4 0.92 10.71 23.21
N GLN A 5 1.70 10.65 22.13
CA GLN A 5 1.34 11.30 20.87
C GLN A 5 0.00 10.76 20.30
N GLY A 6 -0.27 9.47 20.50
CA GLY A 6 -1.42 8.80 19.91
C GLY A 6 -1.23 8.53 18.41
N PRO A 7 -2.32 8.41 17.63
CA PRO A 7 -2.25 8.18 16.20
C PRO A 7 -1.48 9.31 15.48
N PRO A 8 -0.57 9.00 14.54
CA PRO A 8 0.16 10.04 13.80
C PRO A 8 -0.73 11.04 13.06
N HIS A 9 -1.95 10.63 12.68
CA HIS A 9 -2.92 11.49 11.97
C HIS A 9 -4.34 11.32 12.52
N GLY A 10 -4.80 10.07 12.67
CA GLY A 10 -6.17 9.77 13.08
C GLY A 10 -7.16 9.75 11.90
N ILE A 11 -8.40 9.33 12.18
CA ILE A 11 -9.39 8.99 11.16
C ILE A 11 -9.80 10.20 10.32
N GLN A 12 -10.09 11.34 10.96
CA GLN A 12 -10.55 12.55 10.28
C GLN A 12 -9.48 13.06 9.31
N VAL A 13 -8.25 13.22 9.81
CA VAL A 13 -7.12 13.71 9.01
C VAL A 13 -6.76 12.75 7.88
N GLU A 14 -6.83 11.44 8.10
CA GLU A 14 -6.59 10.46 7.04
C GLU A 14 -7.61 10.58 5.90
N ARG A 15 -8.90 10.72 6.24
CA ARG A 15 -9.96 10.92 5.22
C ARG A 15 -9.77 12.22 4.44
N ASP A 16 -9.40 13.29 5.12
CA ASP A 16 -9.15 14.60 4.50
C ASP A 16 -7.98 14.54 3.52
N LYS A 17 -6.86 13.94 3.94
CA LYS A 17 -5.67 13.77 3.08
C LYS A 17 -5.93 12.89 1.86
N LEU A 18 -6.79 11.89 1.99
CA LEU A 18 -7.11 10.96 0.92
C LEU A 18 -8.27 11.42 0.04
N ASN A 19 -8.99 12.48 0.44
CA ASN A 19 -10.22 12.94 -0.19
C ASN A 19 -11.28 11.81 -0.33
N LYS A 20 -11.51 11.04 0.74
CA LYS A 20 -12.42 9.86 0.74
C LYS A 20 -13.43 9.90 1.87
N TYR A 21 -14.72 10.06 1.53
CA TYR A 21 -15.82 10.26 2.48
C TYR A 21 -17.01 9.35 2.17
N GLY A 22 -17.91 9.19 3.15
CA GLY A 22 -19.21 8.50 2.95
C GLY A 22 -19.15 6.98 2.74
N ARG A 23 -17.95 6.38 2.69
CA ARG A 23 -17.76 4.92 2.52
C ARG A 23 -16.59 4.36 3.32
N GLY A 24 -16.58 3.03 3.45
CA GLY A 24 -15.41 2.28 3.91
C GLY A 24 -14.25 2.38 2.90
N LEU A 25 -13.02 2.33 3.42
CA LEU A 25 -11.83 2.21 2.59
C LEU A 25 -11.62 0.74 2.23
N LEU A 26 -11.35 0.45 0.96
CA LEU A 26 -11.16 -0.90 0.46
C LEU A 26 -9.67 -1.20 0.29
N GLY A 27 -9.24 -2.35 0.83
CA GLY A 27 -7.85 -2.78 0.79
C GLY A 27 -7.70 -4.27 0.49
N CYS A 28 -6.58 -4.66 -0.12
CA CYS A 28 -6.23 -6.07 -0.28
C CYS A 28 -4.77 -6.38 0.09
N THR A 29 -4.50 -7.58 0.60
CA THR A 29 -3.13 -8.08 0.79
C THR A 29 -2.70 -8.81 -0.47
N ILE A 30 -1.53 -8.48 -1.01
CA ILE A 30 -1.01 -9.16 -2.20
C ILE A 30 -0.73 -10.64 -1.89
N LYS A 31 -1.09 -11.50 -2.83
CA LYS A 31 -0.89 -12.96 -2.77
C LYS A 31 -0.17 -13.45 -4.04
N PRO A 32 0.57 -14.58 -3.98
CA PRO A 32 0.85 -15.40 -2.79
C PRO A 32 1.65 -14.64 -1.72
N LYS A 33 1.63 -15.16 -0.49
CA LYS A 33 2.26 -14.51 0.68
C LYS A 33 3.72 -14.15 0.44
N LEU A 34 4.46 -15.05 -0.20
CA LEU A 34 5.88 -14.95 -0.53
C LEU A 34 6.09 -15.58 -1.92
N GLY A 35 7.22 -15.29 -2.55
CA GLY A 35 7.63 -15.92 -3.81
C GLY A 35 7.37 -15.09 -5.08
N LEU A 36 6.73 -13.93 -4.98
CA LEU A 36 6.69 -12.97 -6.10
C LEU A 36 8.00 -12.18 -6.16
N SER A 37 8.49 -11.95 -7.37
CA SER A 37 9.52 -10.95 -7.64
C SER A 37 8.97 -9.54 -7.46
N ALA A 38 9.84 -8.56 -7.23
CA ALA A 38 9.44 -7.16 -7.02
C ALA A 38 8.58 -6.59 -8.15
N LYS A 39 8.94 -6.90 -9.40
CA LYS A 39 8.19 -6.46 -10.59
C LYS A 39 6.80 -7.10 -10.66
N ASN A 40 6.68 -8.40 -10.41
CA ASN A 40 5.38 -9.08 -10.42
C ASN A 40 4.50 -8.63 -9.25
N TYR A 41 5.12 -8.31 -8.12
CA TYR A 41 4.46 -7.71 -6.97
C TYR A 41 3.86 -6.34 -7.32
N GLY A 42 4.65 -5.44 -7.93
CA GLY A 42 4.16 -4.16 -8.43
C GLY A 42 3.05 -4.30 -9.47
N ARG A 43 3.14 -5.28 -10.39
CA ARG A 43 2.05 -5.56 -11.34
C ARG A 43 0.75 -5.90 -10.61
N ALA A 44 0.79 -6.83 -9.65
CA ALA A 44 -0.40 -7.18 -8.88
C ALA A 44 -0.99 -5.98 -8.13
N VAL A 45 -0.14 -5.13 -7.55
CA VAL A 45 -0.56 -3.88 -6.90
C VAL A 45 -1.31 -2.96 -7.87
N TYR A 46 -0.75 -2.72 -9.06
CA TYR A 46 -1.39 -1.87 -10.06
C TYR A 46 -2.78 -2.39 -10.46
N GLU A 47 -2.88 -3.67 -10.81
CA GLU A 47 -4.15 -4.30 -11.22
C GLU A 47 -5.23 -4.18 -10.14
N CYS A 48 -4.87 -4.40 -8.88
CA CYS A 48 -5.78 -4.25 -7.76
C CYS A 48 -6.24 -2.80 -7.55
N LEU A 49 -5.33 -1.83 -7.63
CA LEU A 49 -5.64 -0.41 -7.37
C LEU A 49 -6.46 0.21 -8.50
N ARG A 50 -6.13 -0.08 -9.77
CA ARG A 50 -6.93 0.41 -10.91
C ARG A 50 -8.36 -0.16 -10.90
N GLY A 51 -8.55 -1.34 -10.29
CA GLY A 51 -9.85 -2.01 -10.15
C GLY A 51 -10.78 -1.39 -9.10
N GLY A 52 -10.38 -0.29 -8.44
CA GLY A 52 -11.24 0.46 -7.52
C GLY A 52 -10.88 0.32 -6.03
N LEU A 53 -9.82 -0.42 -5.67
CA LEU A 53 -9.32 -0.41 -4.30
C LEU A 53 -8.65 0.93 -3.97
N ASP A 54 -8.71 1.31 -2.70
CA ASP A 54 -8.00 2.48 -2.19
C ASP A 54 -6.56 2.11 -1.85
N PHE A 55 -6.38 0.91 -1.29
CA PHE A 55 -5.11 0.41 -0.84
C PHE A 55 -4.82 -1.02 -1.27
N THR A 56 -3.53 -1.30 -1.37
CA THR A 56 -2.99 -2.66 -1.30
C THR A 56 -2.04 -2.73 -0.10
N LYS A 57 -1.60 -3.92 0.30
CA LYS A 57 -0.65 -4.04 1.41
C LYS A 57 0.28 -5.22 1.28
N ASP A 58 1.47 -5.03 1.84
CA ASP A 58 2.38 -6.11 2.19
C ASP A 58 1.72 -7.10 3.14
N ASP A 59 2.02 -8.38 2.94
CA ASP A 59 1.74 -9.37 3.97
C ASP A 59 2.68 -9.13 5.16
N LYS A 60 2.25 -9.44 6.38
CA LYS A 60 3.04 -9.23 7.61
C LYS A 60 4.40 -9.95 7.58
N ASN A 61 4.53 -11.01 6.76
CA ASN A 61 5.80 -11.71 6.58
C ASN A 61 6.64 -11.18 5.41
N VAL A 62 6.16 -10.23 4.60
CA VAL A 62 6.95 -9.61 3.53
C VAL A 62 7.80 -8.50 4.15
N ASN A 63 9.13 -8.70 4.19
CA ASN A 63 10.07 -7.70 4.68
C ASN A 63 11.17 -7.44 3.64
N SER A 64 12.29 -8.17 3.67
CA SER A 64 13.38 -8.11 2.68
C SER A 64 14.04 -9.47 2.47
N GLN A 65 13.27 -10.41 1.91
CA GLN A 65 13.74 -11.75 1.58
C GLN A 65 14.61 -11.78 0.31
N PRO A 66 15.40 -12.85 0.07
CA PRO A 66 16.27 -12.96 -1.10
C PRO A 66 15.56 -12.75 -2.46
N PHE A 67 14.31 -13.21 -2.59
CA PHE A 67 13.51 -13.09 -3.82
C PHE A 67 12.77 -11.75 -3.97
N LEU A 68 12.75 -10.91 -2.92
CA LEU A 68 11.98 -9.68 -2.87
C LEU A 68 12.64 -8.69 -1.88
N ARG A 69 13.78 -8.11 -2.28
CA ARG A 69 14.44 -7.07 -1.48
C ARG A 69 13.53 -5.86 -1.35
N TRP A 70 13.49 -5.27 -0.15
CA TRP A 70 12.52 -4.23 0.17
C TRP A 70 12.61 -3.03 -0.77
N ARG A 71 13.84 -2.58 -1.09
CA ARG A 71 14.05 -1.40 -1.92
C ARG A 71 13.48 -1.59 -3.33
N ASP A 72 13.72 -2.75 -3.95
CA ASP A 72 13.19 -3.06 -5.27
C ASP A 72 11.66 -3.13 -5.25
N ARG A 73 11.08 -3.76 -4.20
CA ARG A 73 9.63 -3.78 -4.00
C ARG A 73 9.07 -2.36 -3.91
N PHE A 74 9.68 -1.50 -3.12
CA PHE A 74 9.23 -0.12 -2.93
C PHE A 74 9.21 0.65 -4.25
N LEU A 75 10.23 0.47 -5.11
CA LEU A 75 10.30 1.12 -6.41
C LEU A 75 9.14 0.69 -7.34
N PHE A 76 8.93 -0.62 -7.53
CA PHE A 76 7.86 -1.11 -8.40
C PHE A 76 6.46 -0.85 -7.84
N VAL A 77 6.30 -0.84 -6.52
CA VAL A 77 5.02 -0.48 -5.88
C VAL A 77 4.72 1.01 -6.02
N ALA A 78 5.73 1.88 -5.90
CA ALA A 78 5.55 3.31 -6.13
C ALA A 78 5.10 3.58 -7.57
N GLU A 79 5.76 2.97 -8.57
CA GLU A 79 5.35 3.04 -9.98
C GLU A 79 3.89 2.59 -10.14
N ALA A 80 3.51 1.46 -9.54
CA ALA A 80 2.16 0.91 -9.61
C ALA A 80 1.10 1.83 -8.99
N CYS A 81 1.39 2.44 -7.82
CA CYS A 81 0.47 3.38 -7.16
C CYS A 81 0.24 4.62 -8.02
N TYR A 82 1.32 5.25 -8.52
CA TYR A 82 1.20 6.43 -9.36
C TYR A 82 0.50 6.15 -10.68
N LYS A 83 0.78 4.99 -11.30
CA LYS A 83 0.10 4.58 -12.53
C LYS A 83 -1.41 4.40 -12.31
N ALA A 84 -1.81 3.68 -11.26
CA ALA A 84 -3.23 3.47 -10.96
C ALA A 84 -3.94 4.78 -10.56
N GLN A 85 -3.26 5.66 -9.82
CA GLN A 85 -3.80 6.98 -9.46
C GLN A 85 -4.00 7.85 -10.70
N ALA A 86 -3.05 7.88 -11.62
CA ALA A 86 -3.17 8.63 -12.87
C ALA A 86 -4.32 8.11 -13.75
N GLU A 87 -4.51 6.79 -13.81
CA GLU A 87 -5.58 6.17 -14.61
C GLU A 87 -6.98 6.39 -14.02
N THR A 88 -7.12 6.33 -12.69
CA THR A 88 -8.42 6.39 -12.02
C THR A 88 -8.83 7.77 -11.56
N GLY A 89 -7.88 8.71 -11.45
CA GLY A 89 -8.11 10.04 -10.87
C GLY A 89 -8.30 10.03 -9.35
N GLU A 90 -8.22 8.88 -8.68
CA GLU A 90 -8.35 8.76 -7.23
C GLU A 90 -6.99 8.56 -6.56
N ILE A 91 -6.82 9.12 -5.35
CA ILE A 91 -5.64 8.84 -4.53
C ILE A 91 -5.55 7.35 -4.20
N LYS A 92 -4.38 6.75 -4.44
CA LYS A 92 -4.08 5.33 -4.19
C LYS A 92 -2.87 5.18 -3.27
N GLY A 93 -2.81 4.06 -2.55
CA GLY A 93 -1.65 3.76 -1.72
C GLY A 93 -1.35 2.27 -1.58
N HIS A 94 -0.17 2.01 -1.02
CA HIS A 94 0.23 0.68 -0.60
C HIS A 94 0.84 0.76 0.80
N TYR A 95 0.42 -0.12 1.72
CA TYR A 95 1.09 -0.23 3.02
C TYR A 95 2.40 -1.00 2.85
N LEU A 96 3.48 -0.25 2.61
CA LEU A 96 4.84 -0.75 2.49
C LEU A 96 5.36 -1.14 3.89
N ASN A 97 5.64 -2.42 4.08
CA ASN A 97 6.08 -2.93 5.37
C ASN A 97 7.52 -2.51 5.67
N THR A 98 7.71 -1.85 6.80
CA THR A 98 9.01 -1.38 7.32
C THR A 98 9.51 -2.20 8.50
N THR A 99 8.85 -3.30 8.84
CA THR A 99 9.31 -4.22 9.91
C THR A 99 10.73 -4.73 9.58
N ALA A 100 11.66 -4.49 10.49
CA ALA A 100 13.07 -4.89 10.40
C ALA A 100 13.56 -5.35 11.78
N ALA A 101 14.72 -6.02 11.81
CA ALA A 101 15.43 -6.39 13.03
C ALA A 101 16.44 -5.30 13.42
#